data_AF-A0A7I8EUF5-F1
#
_entry.id   AF-A0A7I8EUF5-F1
#
_cell.length_a   1.000
_cell.length_b   1.000
_cell.length_c   1.000
_cell.angle_alpha   90.00
_cell.angle_beta   90.00
_cell.angle_gamma   90.00
#
_symmetry.space_group_name_H-M   'P 1'
#
loop_
_entity.id
_entity.type
_entity.pdbx_description
1 polymer ?
#
loop_
_entity_poly.entity_id
_entity_poly.type
_entity_poly.pdbx_seq_one_letter_code
_entity_poly.pdbx_strand_id
1 'polypeptide(L)'
;MFSIIFQNLSTVVQDADLQAFIEDFQSQVSNEFAQAWGVDATVNSGGAGWQITILDEPGPNDPSGALGYHSLDQNFTPYGVVFAKLSEDNGISWTSVASHEGLEILADPLIDSTCFIDTSGGNGTTGYLVAQEVCDGPERQTYQGAVNRTALSDFVFPGWFIPGYTNQVDYLNQVPGPLQLASGGYVSVDQVQQATGWQQILGDKKIKGIAQGIRQQRMSVQSLPQKILARSR
;
A
#
# COMPACT_ATOMS: atom_id res chain seq x y z
N MET A 1 -9.42 5.16 16.93
CA MET A 1 -7.98 5.17 16.64
C MET A 1 -7.61 3.75 16.28
N PHE A 2 -7.09 3.56 15.07
CA PHE A 2 -6.69 2.24 14.56
C PHE A 2 -5.31 1.90 15.11
N SER A 3 -4.98 0.61 15.16
CA SER A 3 -3.66 0.16 15.57
C SER A 3 -3.02 -0.64 14.44
N ILE A 4 -1.74 -0.39 14.17
CA ILE A 4 -0.89 -1.28 13.39
C ILE A 4 -0.04 -2.10 14.36
N ILE A 5 -0.03 -3.42 14.15
CA ILE A 5 0.62 -4.39 15.02
C ILE A 5 1.74 -5.07 14.25
N PHE A 6 2.99 -4.84 14.66
CA PHE A 6 4.15 -5.53 14.11
C PHE A 6 4.42 -6.82 14.89
N GLN A 7 4.13 -7.97 14.28
CA GLN A 7 4.42 -9.27 14.88
C GLN A 7 5.75 -9.81 14.36
N ASN A 8 6.75 -9.90 15.23
CA ASN A 8 8.03 -10.50 14.87
C ASN A 8 7.99 -12.03 14.98
N LEU A 9 8.15 -12.71 13.85
CA LEU A 9 8.37 -14.15 13.74
C LEU A 9 9.69 -14.47 13.00
N SER A 10 10.49 -13.44 12.71
CA SER A 10 11.78 -13.54 12.06
C SER A 10 12.85 -14.00 13.07
N THR A 11 13.83 -14.78 12.59
CA THR A 11 14.98 -15.19 13.39
C THR A 11 16.13 -14.18 13.34
N VAL A 12 16.09 -13.23 12.40
CA VAL A 12 17.14 -12.20 12.25
C VAL A 12 16.79 -10.87 12.92
N VAL A 13 15.52 -10.63 13.25
CA VAL A 13 15.08 -9.40 13.94
C VAL A 13 15.07 -9.61 15.45
N GLN A 14 15.83 -8.79 16.19
CA GLN A 14 15.81 -8.81 17.65
C GLN A 14 14.67 -7.95 18.21
N ASP A 15 14.17 -8.29 19.39
CA ASP A 15 13.10 -7.52 20.06
C ASP A 15 13.49 -6.06 20.29
N ALA A 16 14.77 -5.79 20.55
CA ALA A 16 15.28 -4.42 20.71
C ALA A 16 15.22 -3.62 19.40
N ASP A 17 15.51 -4.26 18.26
CA ASP A 17 15.44 -3.61 16.94
C ASP A 17 13.99 -3.34 16.56
N LEU A 18 13.09 -4.29 16.85
CA LEU A 18 11.64 -4.11 16.67
C LEU A 18 11.12 -2.93 17.50
N GLN A 19 11.50 -2.85 18.77
CA GLN A 19 11.08 -1.76 19.65
C GLN A 19 11.60 -0.41 19.16
N ALA A 20 12.86 -0.35 18.74
CA ALA A 20 13.46 0.85 18.17
C ALA A 20 12.70 1.33 16.92
N PHE A 21 12.36 0.41 16.03
CA PHE A 21 11.56 0.67 14.83
C PHE A 21 10.15 1.15 15.16
N ILE A 22 9.45 0.51 16.11
CA ILE A 22 8.09 0.90 16.50
C ILE A 22 8.03 2.35 16.98
N GLU A 23 9.03 2.81 17.73
CA GLU A 23 9.09 4.20 18.21
C GLU A 23 9.33 5.20 17.07
N ASP A 24 10.22 4.87 16.14
CA ASP A 24 10.47 5.69 14.95
C ASP A 24 9.26 5.72 14.02
N PHE A 25 8.63 4.56 13.78
CA PHE A 25 7.46 4.45 12.92
C PHE A 25 6.24 5.12 13.54
N GLN A 26 6.04 5.03 14.86
CA GLN A 26 5.01 5.81 15.56
C GLN A 26 5.22 7.31 15.35
N SER A 27 6.47 7.78 15.42
CA SER A 27 6.79 9.19 15.14
C SER A 27 6.49 9.55 13.69
N GLN A 28 6.87 8.71 12.72
CA GLN A 28 6.57 8.92 11.30
C GLN A 28 5.06 9.03 11.07
N VAL A 29 4.29 8.06 11.59
CA VAL A 29 2.82 8.05 11.44
C VAL A 29 2.20 9.33 12.02
N SER A 30 2.50 9.67 13.27
CA SER A 30 1.79 10.76 13.96
C SER A 30 2.29 12.17 13.61
N ASN A 31 3.57 12.32 13.28
CA ASN A 31 4.17 13.64 13.07
C ASN A 31 4.38 13.99 11.60
N GLU A 32 4.48 13.00 10.71
CA GLU A 32 4.87 13.21 9.31
C GLU A 32 3.72 12.78 8.39
N PHE A 33 3.33 11.52 8.45
CA PHE A 33 2.28 10.95 7.60
C PHE A 33 0.91 11.55 7.88
N ALA A 34 0.54 11.72 9.16
CA ALA A 34 -0.72 12.34 9.56
C ALA A 34 -0.87 13.77 9.03
N GLN A 35 0.23 14.52 8.85
CA GLN A 35 0.17 15.87 8.28
C GLN A 35 -0.17 15.84 6.78
N ALA A 36 0.35 14.85 6.06
CA ALA A 36 0.14 14.72 4.61
C ALA A 36 -1.20 14.06 4.26
N TRP A 37 -1.57 13.00 4.98
CA TRP A 37 -2.70 12.13 4.64
C TRP A 37 -3.88 12.24 5.61
N GLY A 38 -3.73 12.94 6.74
CA GLY A 38 -4.79 13.08 7.74
C GLY A 38 -5.13 11.78 8.48
N VAL A 39 -4.26 10.77 8.38
CA VAL A 39 -4.41 9.46 9.02
C VAL A 39 -3.36 9.28 10.11
N ASP A 40 -3.81 8.87 11.29
CA ASP A 40 -2.95 8.57 12.45
C ASP A 40 -3.35 7.23 13.05
N ALA A 41 -2.40 6.53 13.67
CA ALA A 41 -2.58 5.20 14.23
C ALA A 41 -1.65 4.97 15.43
N THR A 42 -2.04 4.05 16.31
CA THR A 42 -1.16 3.55 17.36
C THR A 42 -0.34 2.38 16.84
N VAL A 43 0.98 2.44 16.96
CA VAL A 43 1.90 1.38 16.53
C VAL A 43 2.30 0.55 17.74
N ASN A 44 2.16 -0.78 17.66
CA ASN A 44 2.51 -1.71 18.74
C ASN A 44 3.15 -3.00 18.21
N SER A 45 3.79 -3.78 19.09
CA SER A 45 4.32 -5.13 18.79
C SER A 45 3.38 -6.28 19.18
N GLY A 46 2.18 -5.97 19.67
CA GLY A 46 1.19 -6.98 20.06
C GLY A 46 -0.18 -6.38 20.37
N GLY A 47 -1.19 -7.24 20.45
CA GLY A 47 -2.58 -6.85 20.70
C GLY A 47 -3.46 -6.95 19.45
N ALA A 48 -4.54 -6.17 19.42
CA ALA A 48 -5.50 -6.15 18.32
C ALA A 48 -5.28 -4.95 17.40
N GLY A 49 -5.32 -5.17 16.09
CA GLY A 49 -5.14 -4.16 15.06
C GLY A 49 -4.90 -4.80 13.70
N TRP A 50 -4.48 -4.00 12.72
CA TRP A 50 -4.02 -4.50 11.42
C TRP A 50 -2.60 -5.02 11.56
N GLN A 51 -2.41 -6.30 11.28
CA GLN A 51 -1.18 -6.99 11.61
C GLN A 51 -0.20 -6.96 10.43
N ILE A 52 1.04 -6.57 10.69
CA ILE A 52 2.17 -6.74 9.79
C ILE A 52 3.10 -7.78 10.39
N THR A 53 3.22 -8.94 9.74
CA THR A 53 4.05 -10.04 10.22
C THR A 53 5.44 -9.98 9.60
N ILE A 54 6.47 -9.98 10.44
CA ILE A 54 7.86 -9.99 10.02
C ILE A 54 8.34 -11.44 10.01
N LEU A 55 8.79 -11.93 8.86
CA LEU A 55 9.30 -13.27 8.60
C LEU A 55 10.72 -13.19 8.07
N ASP A 56 11.44 -14.30 7.99
CA ASP A 56 12.76 -14.31 7.35
C ASP A 56 12.65 -14.26 5.82
N GLU A 57 11.85 -15.16 5.25
CA GLU A 57 11.82 -15.46 3.81
C GLU A 57 10.38 -15.75 3.35
N PRO A 58 10.07 -15.57 2.05
CA PRO A 58 8.76 -15.88 1.50
C PRO A 58 8.46 -17.38 1.49
N GLY A 59 7.21 -17.71 1.76
CA GLY A 59 6.60 -19.01 1.57
C GLY A 59 6.04 -19.22 0.14
N PRO A 60 5.45 -20.39 -0.12
CA PRO A 60 5.00 -20.78 -1.46
C PRO A 60 3.78 -19.99 -1.98
N ASN A 61 3.07 -19.28 -1.11
CA ASN A 61 1.87 -18.50 -1.47
C ASN A 61 2.16 -16.99 -1.54
N ASP A 62 3.38 -16.57 -1.24
CA ASP A 62 3.74 -15.17 -1.20
C ASP A 62 4.10 -14.66 -2.62
N PRO A 63 3.94 -13.35 -2.88
CA PRO A 63 4.32 -12.77 -4.16
C PRO A 63 5.80 -13.01 -4.47
N SER A 64 6.08 -13.48 -5.69
CA SER A 64 7.45 -13.79 -6.10
C SER A 64 8.26 -12.50 -6.29
N GLY A 65 9.41 -12.41 -5.62
CA GLY A 65 10.36 -11.30 -5.76
C GLY A 65 10.05 -10.07 -4.91
N ALA A 66 9.00 -10.11 -4.10
CA ALA A 66 8.66 -9.03 -3.17
C ALA A 66 9.48 -9.13 -1.86
N LEU A 67 9.86 -7.98 -1.29
CA LEU A 67 10.51 -7.89 0.02
C LEU A 67 9.50 -7.71 1.16
N GLY A 68 8.35 -7.15 0.84
CA GLY A 68 7.16 -7.05 1.66
C GLY A 68 5.93 -7.00 0.77
N TYR A 69 4.76 -7.15 1.35
CA TYR A 69 3.49 -6.86 0.69
C TYR A 69 2.39 -6.66 1.72
N HIS A 70 1.31 -5.99 1.33
CA HIS A 70 0.07 -5.94 2.09
C HIS A 70 -1.13 -6.48 1.29
N SER A 71 -2.15 -6.93 2.01
CA SER A 71 -3.35 -7.51 1.41
C SER A 71 -4.54 -7.50 2.37
N LEU A 72 -5.66 -8.05 1.89
CA LEU A 72 -6.88 -8.26 2.67
C LEU A 72 -7.09 -9.74 2.96
N ASP A 73 -7.48 -10.05 4.21
CA ASP A 73 -7.97 -11.38 4.54
C ASP A 73 -9.41 -11.61 4.00
N GLN A 74 -9.96 -12.80 4.24
CA GLN A 74 -11.31 -13.16 3.78
C GLN A 74 -12.44 -12.32 4.41
N ASN A 75 -12.13 -11.56 5.47
CA ASN A 75 -13.05 -10.67 6.17
C ASN A 75 -12.81 -9.20 5.82
N PHE A 76 -11.99 -8.89 4.81
CA PHE A 76 -11.57 -7.53 4.47
C PHE A 76 -10.80 -6.84 5.60
N THR A 77 -10.04 -7.62 6.38
CA THR A 77 -9.09 -7.08 7.36
C THR A 77 -7.74 -6.87 6.68
N PRO A 78 -7.19 -5.66 6.71
CA PRO A 78 -5.84 -5.39 6.22
C PRO A 78 -4.79 -6.15 7.02
N TYR A 79 -3.81 -6.70 6.32
CA TYR A 79 -2.60 -7.26 6.89
C TYR A 79 -1.41 -6.99 5.98
N GLY A 80 -0.20 -7.09 6.54
CA GLY A 80 1.06 -7.01 5.81
C GLY A 80 2.01 -8.13 6.17
N VAL A 81 3.01 -8.34 5.33
CA VAL A 81 4.11 -9.28 5.53
C VAL A 81 5.41 -8.61 5.11
N VAL A 82 6.47 -8.80 5.89
CA VAL A 82 7.82 -8.28 5.61
C VAL A 82 8.81 -9.44 5.71
N PHE A 83 9.64 -9.62 4.69
CA PHE A 83 10.69 -10.65 4.66
C PHE A 83 12.03 -10.03 5.08
N ALA A 84 12.29 -9.98 6.38
CA ALA A 84 13.42 -9.28 6.96
C ALA A 84 14.77 -9.85 6.51
N LYS A 85 14.95 -11.17 6.55
CA LYS A 85 16.21 -11.79 6.11
C LYS A 85 16.43 -11.57 4.60
N LEU A 86 15.39 -11.78 3.78
CA LEU A 86 15.47 -11.52 2.35
C LEU A 86 15.83 -10.06 2.05
N SER A 87 15.24 -9.11 2.78
CA SER A 87 15.51 -7.68 2.62
C SER A 87 16.99 -7.38 2.89
N GLU A 88 17.50 -7.81 4.05
CA GLU A 88 18.89 -7.58 4.46
C GLU A 88 19.89 -8.25 3.49
N ASP A 89 19.59 -9.47 3.02
CA ASP A 89 20.41 -10.17 2.02
C ASP A 89 20.47 -9.42 0.67
N ASN A 90 19.46 -8.60 0.37
CA ASN A 90 19.41 -7.72 -0.81
C ASN A 90 19.93 -6.30 -0.52
N GLY A 91 20.47 -6.04 0.67
CA GLY A 91 20.99 -4.74 1.07
C GLY A 91 19.91 -3.68 1.29
N ILE A 92 18.67 -4.10 1.57
CA ILE A 92 17.54 -3.23 1.87
C ILE A 92 17.14 -3.45 3.32
N SER A 93 16.99 -2.37 4.08
CA SER A 93 16.66 -2.50 5.50
C SER A 93 15.25 -3.02 5.69
N TRP A 94 15.07 -4.05 6.51
CA TRP A 94 13.73 -4.57 6.80
C TRP A 94 12.79 -3.53 7.43
N THR A 95 13.33 -2.56 8.19
CA THR A 95 12.52 -1.49 8.79
C THR A 95 11.97 -0.54 7.74
N SER A 96 12.72 -0.30 6.65
CA SER A 96 12.23 0.54 5.55
C SER A 96 11.07 -0.13 4.82
N VAL A 97 11.17 -1.44 4.55
CA VAL A 97 10.07 -2.25 3.99
C VAL A 97 8.88 -2.27 4.94
N ALA A 98 9.11 -2.46 6.25
CA ALA A 98 8.04 -2.47 7.24
C ALA A 98 7.29 -1.13 7.32
N SER A 99 8.00 0.00 7.23
CA SER A 99 7.36 1.31 7.16
C SER A 99 6.61 1.53 5.85
N HIS A 100 7.17 1.08 4.70
CA HIS A 100 6.52 1.15 3.39
C HIS A 100 5.13 0.50 3.45
N GLU A 101 5.08 -0.79 3.80
CA GLU A 101 3.81 -1.53 3.88
C GLU A 101 2.85 -0.93 4.92
N GLY A 102 3.40 -0.42 6.03
CA GLY A 102 2.59 0.23 7.06
C GLY A 102 1.93 1.51 6.58
N LEU A 103 2.64 2.37 5.84
CA LEU A 103 2.07 3.62 5.31
C LEU A 103 1.06 3.36 4.20
N GLU A 104 1.27 2.35 3.35
CA GLU A 104 0.32 1.99 2.30
C GLU A 104 -0.98 1.43 2.87
N ILE A 105 -0.91 0.55 3.88
CA ILE A 105 -2.09 0.11 4.63
C ILE A 105 -2.85 1.30 5.25
N LEU A 106 -2.15 2.33 5.74
CA LEU A 106 -2.81 3.51 6.33
C LEU A 106 -3.46 4.40 5.27
N ALA A 107 -2.86 4.54 4.09
CA ALA A 107 -3.41 5.33 2.98
C ALA A 107 -4.61 4.67 2.33
N ASP A 108 -4.53 3.35 2.08
CA ASP A 108 -5.55 2.59 1.38
C ASP A 108 -5.78 1.20 2.02
N PRO A 109 -6.46 1.14 3.18
CA PRO A 109 -6.63 -0.12 3.90
C PRO A 109 -7.36 -1.20 3.09
N LEU A 110 -8.22 -0.81 2.15
CA LEU A 110 -9.04 -1.74 1.37
C LEU A 110 -8.43 -2.08 0.00
N ILE A 111 -7.29 -1.48 -0.36
CA ILE A 111 -6.60 -1.71 -1.64
C ILE A 111 -7.57 -1.48 -2.81
N ASP A 112 -8.41 -0.44 -2.69
CA ASP A 112 -9.45 -0.10 -3.65
C ASP A 112 -9.39 1.37 -4.10
N SER A 113 -8.43 2.13 -3.59
CA SER A 113 -8.24 3.53 -3.95
C SER A 113 -7.42 3.63 -5.23
N THR A 114 -8.01 4.34 -6.20
CA THR A 114 -7.33 4.67 -7.46
C THR A 114 -7.59 6.12 -7.83
N CYS A 115 -6.60 6.76 -8.46
CA CYS A 115 -6.79 8.03 -9.12
C CYS A 115 -7.07 7.79 -10.61
N PHE A 116 -8.22 8.25 -11.10
CA PHE A 116 -8.53 8.21 -12.52
C PHE A 116 -8.03 9.47 -13.23
N ILE A 117 -7.02 9.32 -14.07
CA ILE A 117 -6.45 10.39 -14.90
C ILE A 117 -7.18 10.41 -16.24
N ASP A 118 -8.16 11.29 -16.35
CA ASP A 118 -8.98 11.44 -17.55
C ASP A 118 -8.19 12.04 -18.73
N THR A 119 -8.13 11.33 -19.85
CA THR A 119 -7.53 11.80 -21.12
C THR A 119 -8.57 12.11 -22.19
N SER A 120 -9.86 11.98 -21.87
CA SER A 120 -11.00 12.22 -22.76
C SER A 120 -11.58 13.64 -22.66
N GLY A 121 -10.92 14.54 -21.92
CA GLY A 121 -11.34 15.93 -21.77
C GLY A 121 -12.54 16.13 -20.84
N GLY A 122 -12.67 15.31 -19.79
CA GLY A 122 -13.74 15.41 -18.79
C GLY A 122 -14.93 14.46 -19.04
N ASN A 123 -14.88 13.67 -20.11
CA ASN A 123 -15.97 12.73 -20.45
C ASN A 123 -15.87 11.40 -19.70
N GLY A 124 -14.74 11.11 -19.05
CA GLY A 124 -14.48 9.85 -18.36
C GLY A 124 -14.54 8.62 -19.26
N THR A 125 -14.24 8.75 -20.55
CA THR A 125 -14.34 7.64 -21.52
C THR A 125 -12.99 6.98 -21.83
N THR A 126 -11.89 7.68 -21.59
CA THR A 126 -10.52 7.16 -21.73
C THR A 126 -9.62 7.76 -20.66
N GLY A 127 -8.63 7.01 -20.20
CA GLY A 127 -7.69 7.51 -19.20
C GLY A 127 -6.82 6.42 -18.61
N TYR A 128 -6.34 6.68 -17.40
CA TYR A 128 -5.55 5.73 -16.62
C TYR A 128 -6.12 5.62 -15.21
N LEU A 129 -6.24 4.41 -14.70
CA LEU A 129 -6.39 4.16 -13.27
C LEU A 129 -5.00 3.98 -12.69
N VAL A 130 -4.64 4.81 -11.72
CA VAL A 130 -3.36 4.76 -11.00
C VAL A 130 -3.66 4.28 -9.58
N ALA A 131 -3.03 3.20 -9.14
CA ALA A 131 -3.19 2.67 -7.78
C ALA A 131 -2.66 3.67 -6.74
N GLN A 132 -3.30 3.74 -5.58
CA GLN A 132 -2.89 4.62 -4.49
C GLN A 132 -1.83 3.95 -3.59
N GLU A 133 -0.70 3.60 -4.18
CA GLU A 133 0.48 3.04 -3.49
C GLU A 133 1.40 4.20 -3.12
N VAL A 134 1.36 4.61 -1.85
CA VAL A 134 1.96 5.89 -1.42
C VAL A 134 3.47 5.83 -1.26
N CYS A 135 4.07 4.63 -1.22
CA CYS A 135 5.50 4.45 -1.07
C CYS A 135 6.18 3.93 -2.36
N ASP A 136 5.41 3.37 -3.29
CA ASP A 136 5.85 2.94 -4.64
C ASP A 136 6.60 4.01 -5.45
N GLY A 137 6.07 5.24 -5.49
CA GLY A 137 6.65 6.35 -6.23
C GLY A 137 8.11 6.66 -5.83
N PRO A 138 8.40 6.77 -4.52
CA PRO A 138 9.74 6.92 -3.98
C PRO A 138 10.38 5.60 -3.50
N GLU A 139 9.94 4.42 -3.95
CA GLU A 139 10.34 3.06 -3.49
C GLU A 139 11.73 2.89 -2.84
N ARG A 140 12.79 3.46 -3.43
CA ARG A 140 14.19 3.32 -2.97
C ARG A 140 14.68 4.46 -2.07
N GLN A 141 13.84 5.43 -1.78
CA GLN A 141 14.18 6.59 -0.97
C GLN A 141 13.84 6.29 0.49
N THR A 142 14.85 6.41 1.33
CA THR A 142 14.73 6.14 2.76
C THR A 142 15.41 7.23 3.55
N TYR A 143 14.98 7.40 4.79
CA TYR A 143 15.61 8.29 5.75
C TYR A 143 15.68 7.64 7.12
N GLN A 144 16.38 8.30 8.03
CA GLN A 144 16.60 7.79 9.38
C GLN A 144 15.56 8.42 10.30
N GLY A 145 14.82 7.58 11.03
CA GLY A 145 13.83 8.01 12.02
C GLY A 145 14.40 8.96 13.08
N ALA A 146 13.51 9.74 13.68
CA ALA A 146 13.89 10.83 14.57
C ALA A 146 14.34 10.37 15.97
N VAL A 147 13.91 9.18 16.41
CA VAL A 147 14.11 8.68 17.78
C VAL A 147 15.32 7.76 17.83
N ASN A 148 15.28 6.65 17.09
CA ASN A 148 16.28 5.58 17.16
C ASN A 148 17.09 5.42 15.88
N ARG A 149 16.84 6.26 14.87
CA ARG A 149 17.56 6.26 13.59
C ARG A 149 17.37 4.94 12.81
N THR A 150 16.27 4.24 12.99
CA THR A 150 15.92 3.12 12.10
C THR A 150 15.61 3.66 10.70
N ALA A 151 15.82 2.85 9.66
CA ALA A 151 15.53 3.27 8.29
C ALA A 151 14.01 3.25 8.05
N LEU A 152 13.46 4.33 7.52
CA LEU A 152 12.05 4.50 7.18
C LEU A 152 11.91 4.83 5.69
N SER A 153 10.84 4.35 5.07
CA SER A 153 10.47 4.65 3.69
C SER A 153 10.01 6.10 3.57
N ASP A 154 10.39 6.74 2.46
CA ASP A 154 9.71 7.94 1.99
C ASP A 154 8.28 7.61 1.51
N PHE A 155 7.46 8.63 1.31
CA PHE A 155 6.08 8.51 0.84
C PHE A 155 5.66 9.75 0.07
N VAL A 156 4.76 9.57 -0.90
CA VAL A 156 4.15 10.66 -1.65
C VAL A 156 3.02 11.32 -0.87
N PHE A 157 2.82 12.60 -1.11
CA PHE A 157 1.66 13.37 -0.64
C PHE A 157 0.48 13.22 -1.59
N PRO A 158 -0.76 13.54 -1.17
CA PRO A 158 -1.92 13.54 -2.07
C PRO A 158 -1.72 14.36 -3.36
N GLY A 159 -0.88 15.40 -3.31
CA GLY A 159 -0.51 16.21 -4.47
C GLY A 159 0.15 15.43 -5.62
N TRP A 160 0.78 14.29 -5.33
CA TRP A 160 1.37 13.43 -6.35
C TRP A 160 0.33 12.89 -7.34
N PHE A 161 -0.88 12.61 -6.86
CA PHE A 161 -1.99 12.09 -7.65
C PHE A 161 -2.76 13.17 -8.42
N ILE A 162 -2.35 14.45 -8.33
CA ILE A 162 -3.05 15.58 -8.96
C ILE A 162 -2.26 16.06 -10.18
N PRO A 163 -2.75 15.84 -11.42
CA PRO A 163 -2.11 16.37 -12.62
C PRO A 163 -1.87 17.88 -12.54
N GLY A 164 -0.63 18.30 -12.77
CA GLY A 164 -0.25 19.72 -12.75
C GLY A 164 -0.04 20.33 -11.37
N TYR A 165 -0.02 19.53 -10.29
CA TYR A 165 0.41 19.99 -8.98
C TYR A 165 1.83 20.58 -9.03
N THR A 166 2.03 21.72 -8.37
CA THR A 166 3.27 22.52 -8.50
C THR A 166 4.15 22.54 -7.26
N ASN A 167 3.68 22.00 -6.13
CA ASN A 167 4.48 21.93 -4.91
C ASN A 167 5.17 20.56 -4.81
N GLN A 168 6.00 20.41 -3.78
CA GLN A 168 6.60 19.13 -3.38
C GLN A 168 5.54 18.03 -3.28
N VAL A 169 5.88 16.83 -3.77
CA VAL A 169 4.95 15.71 -3.91
C VAL A 169 5.31 14.49 -3.06
N ASP A 170 6.44 14.50 -2.37
CA ASP A 170 6.92 13.43 -1.50
C ASP A 170 7.67 14.03 -0.29
N TYR A 171 7.79 13.27 0.80
CA TYR A 171 8.34 13.80 2.04
C TYR A 171 9.82 14.22 1.93
N LEU A 172 10.65 13.46 1.21
CA LEU A 172 12.08 13.80 1.03
C LEU A 172 12.39 14.72 -0.15
N ASN A 173 11.36 15.16 -0.90
CA ASN A 173 11.52 16.00 -2.08
C ASN A 173 12.48 15.41 -3.12
N GLN A 174 12.42 14.08 -3.32
CA GLN A 174 13.19 13.30 -4.30
C GLN A 174 12.35 12.93 -5.53
N VAL A 175 11.03 12.96 -5.44
CA VAL A 175 10.14 12.73 -6.58
C VAL A 175 9.98 14.04 -7.38
N PRO A 176 10.27 14.06 -8.70
CA PRO A 176 10.32 15.32 -9.47
C PRO A 176 9.00 16.09 -9.58
N GLY A 177 7.86 15.44 -9.38
CA GLY A 177 6.54 16.06 -9.52
C GLY A 177 5.40 15.03 -9.60
N PRO A 178 4.16 15.48 -9.85
CA PRO A 178 3.00 14.60 -9.85
C PRO A 178 3.11 13.53 -10.95
N LEU A 179 2.66 12.31 -10.61
CA LEU A 179 2.69 11.13 -11.49
C LEU A 179 4.08 10.76 -12.04
N GLN A 180 5.14 11.22 -11.38
CA GLN A 180 6.53 10.88 -11.70
C GLN A 180 7.14 10.02 -10.60
N LEU A 181 8.23 9.35 -10.91
CA LEU A 181 8.86 8.38 -10.01
C LEU A 181 10.26 8.87 -9.64
N ALA A 182 10.68 8.59 -8.41
CA ALA A 182 12.10 8.70 -8.06
C ALA A 182 12.89 7.54 -8.71
N SER A 183 14.23 7.61 -8.66
CA SER A 183 15.05 6.51 -9.14
C SER A 183 14.73 5.21 -8.38
N GLY A 184 14.37 4.17 -9.11
CA GLY A 184 13.98 2.86 -8.55
C GLY A 184 12.52 2.76 -8.12
N GLY A 185 11.74 3.84 -8.22
CA GLY A 185 10.29 3.86 -8.05
C GLY A 185 9.55 3.14 -9.18
N TYR A 186 8.34 2.70 -8.87
CA TYR A 186 7.39 2.15 -9.83
C TYR A 186 5.97 2.59 -9.46
N VAL A 187 4.99 2.23 -10.29
CA VAL A 187 3.56 2.44 -9.96
C VAL A 187 2.71 1.48 -10.77
N SER A 188 1.64 0.96 -10.15
CA SER A 188 0.62 0.16 -10.82
C SER A 188 -0.37 1.04 -11.56
N VAL A 189 -0.50 0.83 -12.88
CA VAL A 189 -1.40 1.60 -13.76
C VAL A 189 -2.17 0.65 -14.66
N ASP A 190 -3.49 0.88 -14.79
CA ASP A 190 -4.34 0.26 -15.81
C ASP A 190 -4.85 1.30 -16.81
N GLN A 191 -4.79 0.97 -18.10
CA GLN A 191 -5.21 1.86 -19.16
C GLN A 191 -6.70 1.65 -19.49
N VAL A 192 -7.49 2.69 -19.29
CA VAL A 192 -8.89 2.72 -19.71
C VAL A 192 -8.97 3.17 -21.17
N GLN A 193 -9.13 2.21 -22.08
CA GLN A 193 -9.23 2.49 -23.52
C GLN A 193 -10.66 2.89 -23.97
N GLN A 194 -11.68 2.38 -23.28
CA GLN A 194 -13.07 2.70 -23.59
C GLN A 194 -13.97 2.42 -22.38
N ALA A 195 -14.53 3.48 -21.81
CA ALA A 195 -15.57 3.44 -20.79
C ALA A 195 -16.85 4.14 -21.29
N THR A 196 -17.95 3.92 -20.60
CA THR A 196 -19.24 4.57 -20.91
C THR A 196 -19.31 6.04 -20.51
N GLY A 197 -18.28 6.55 -19.82
CA GLY A 197 -18.34 7.82 -19.09
C GLY A 197 -19.15 7.73 -17.80
N TRP A 198 -19.07 8.78 -16.99
CA TRP A 198 -19.80 8.89 -15.73
C TRP A 198 -21.31 8.89 -15.96
N GLN A 199 -22.04 8.04 -15.24
CA GLN A 199 -23.50 7.95 -15.29
C GLN A 199 -24.09 8.26 -13.91
N GLN A 200 -25.04 9.19 -13.85
CA GLN A 200 -25.77 9.47 -12.62
C GLN A 200 -27.00 8.56 -12.53
N ILE A 201 -27.11 7.78 -11.45
CA ILE A 201 -28.25 6.90 -11.21
C ILE A 201 -29.03 7.43 -10.02
N LEU A 202 -30.27 7.87 -10.28
CA LEU A 202 -31.19 8.31 -9.24
C LEU A 202 -31.88 7.11 -8.57
N GLY A 203 -32.20 7.23 -7.28
CA GLY A 203 -32.58 6.12 -6.37
C GLY A 203 -33.86 5.35 -6.72
N ASP A 204 -34.60 5.77 -7.72
CA ASP A 204 -35.91 5.21 -8.03
C ASP A 204 -35.73 3.91 -8.85
N LYS A 205 -35.75 2.78 -8.14
CA LYS A 205 -35.73 1.38 -8.63
C LYS A 205 -34.42 0.87 -9.26
N LYS A 206 -33.61 1.70 -9.93
CA LYS A 206 -32.40 1.21 -10.63
C LYS A 206 -31.26 0.79 -9.70
N ILE A 207 -31.02 1.49 -8.59
CA ILE A 207 -29.96 1.10 -7.63
C ILE A 207 -30.26 -0.25 -6.97
N LYS A 208 -31.53 -0.57 -6.66
CA LYS A 208 -31.88 -1.90 -6.15
C LYS A 208 -31.54 -3.00 -7.16
N GLY A 209 -31.81 -2.78 -8.45
CA GLY A 209 -31.49 -3.74 -9.51
C GLY A 209 -29.98 -3.92 -9.71
N ILE A 210 -29.20 -2.85 -9.69
CA ILE A 210 -27.73 -2.90 -9.80
C ILE A 210 -27.11 -3.56 -8.56
N ALA A 211 -27.53 -3.14 -7.35
CA ALA A 211 -27.07 -3.73 -6.11
C ALA A 211 -27.45 -5.22 -5.99
N GLN A 212 -28.63 -5.62 -6.50
CA GLN A 212 -29.01 -7.04 -6.59
C GLN A 212 -28.17 -7.80 -7.61
N GLY A 213 -27.87 -7.20 -8.77
CA GLY A 213 -26.96 -7.79 -9.77
C GLY A 213 -25.56 -8.02 -9.23
N ILE A 214 -24.99 -7.02 -8.54
CA ILE A 214 -23.68 -7.10 -7.87
C ILE A 214 -23.71 -8.16 -6.75
N ARG A 215 -24.79 -8.26 -5.97
CA ARG A 215 -24.93 -9.29 -4.92
C ARG A 215 -25.14 -10.71 -5.47
N GLN A 216 -25.82 -10.85 -6.60
CA GLN A 216 -26.11 -12.14 -7.23
C GLN A 216 -24.93 -12.67 -8.04
N GLN A 217 -24.12 -11.79 -8.60
CA GLN A 217 -22.73 -12.10 -8.94
C GLN A 217 -21.98 -12.29 -7.64
N ARG A 218 -22.09 -13.48 -7.01
CA ARG A 218 -21.07 -13.92 -6.05
C ARG A 218 -19.73 -13.65 -6.72
N MET A 219 -19.00 -12.64 -6.24
CA MET A 219 -17.61 -12.50 -6.59
C MET A 219 -16.98 -13.82 -6.22
N SER A 220 -16.68 -14.65 -7.21
CA SER A 220 -15.67 -15.65 -7.04
C SER A 220 -14.44 -14.86 -6.62
N VAL A 221 -14.02 -15.01 -5.37
CA VAL A 221 -12.70 -14.65 -4.85
C VAL A 221 -11.62 -15.54 -5.53
N GLN A 222 -11.83 -15.90 -6.79
CA GLN A 222 -11.02 -16.76 -7.63
C GLN A 222 -11.10 -16.23 -9.06
N SER A 223 -10.39 -15.14 -9.30
CA SER A 223 -9.58 -15.05 -10.52
C SER A 223 -8.13 -14.69 -10.20
N LEU A 224 -7.65 -15.10 -9.02
CA LEU A 224 -6.25 -15.49 -8.91
C LEU A 224 -6.00 -16.59 -9.96
N PRO A 225 -4.97 -16.49 -10.81
CA PRO A 225 -4.73 -17.45 -11.88
C PRO A 225 -4.68 -18.89 -11.32
N GLN A 226 -5.62 -19.75 -11.73
CA GLN A 226 -5.56 -21.20 -11.48
C GLN A 226 -4.50 -21.87 -12.38
N LYS A 227 -3.26 -21.42 -12.29
CA LYS A 227 -2.07 -22.13 -12.79
C LYS A 227 -1.05 -22.38 -11.68
N ILE A 228 -1.55 -22.74 -10.51
CA ILE A 228 -0.83 -23.51 -9.49
C ILE A 228 -1.85 -24.58 -9.11
N LEU A 229 -1.85 -25.75 -9.76
CA LEU A 229 -1.05 -26.90 -9.38
C LEU A 229 -0.80 -27.76 -10.62
N ALA A 230 0.47 -27.90 -11.01
CA ALA A 230 0.90 -29.04 -11.81
C ALA A 230 0.77 -30.32 -10.96
N ARG A 231 0.29 -31.38 -11.61
CA ARG A 231 -0.05 -32.70 -11.07
C ARG A 231 1.08 -33.35 -10.27
N SER A 232 0.72 -34.14 -9.26
CA SER A 232 1.46 -35.37 -8.96
C SER A 232 0.57 -36.46 -8.34
N ARG A 233 0.30 -37.47 -9.19
CA ARG A 233 -0.11 -38.88 -8.96
C ARG A 233 -1.46 -39.16 -8.30
#